data_AF-A0A8S0Q018-F1
#
_entry.id   AF-A0A8S0Q018-F1
#
_cell.length_a   1.000
_cell.length_b   1.000
_cell.length_c   1.000
_cell.angle_alpha   90.00
_cell.angle_beta   90.00
_cell.angle_gamma   90.00
#
_symmetry.space_group_name_H-M   'P 1'
#
loop_
_entity.id
_entity.type
_entity.pdbx_description
1 polymer ?
#
loop_
_entity_poly.entity_id
_entity_poly.type
_entity_poly.pdbx_seq_one_letter_code
_entity_poly.pdbx_strand_id
1 'polypeptide(L)'
;MVDKLSKPEVNALLHEFGFQLLYELCVDPLTSSPTMDLLATKKYQFFVKHLSSIGVAPLPKRNSSQALRICSLHQRAWLLKLLAVELHSADVTSALHRETCQSILAQLFGQSISEYRNDGDSFYVPQNNSEVARIGSIGKIKVLELLEVVQFKCPDSTLKSSQFVSNLKYSSLAEDILTNPATSGKGGVYYFSERGDRLIDLASFRDKLCQKCNLFNPQMSSFTSEAELNEVREVIQQLLRWGWKYNKNLEEQAAQLHMLTSWSQIVEVSVSQKISFLDTRSEILFQLLDASLNASGSPDCSLKMALILTQVGLTCMAKLRVERFSFGGCFNSETVTCLDIISTNQLSNGACHSIFFKLIMAILRLQSSEALRRRQYALMLNYFHYCRHTLDPDVPPTLLQFLSIDEQDNGDLDLEK
;
A
#
# COMPACT_ATOMS: atom_id res chain seq x y z
N MET A 1 -0.31 -31.90 18.29
CA MET A 1 -0.19 -30.49 18.76
C MET A 1 0.65 -29.66 17.78
N VAL A 2 1.74 -30.21 17.25
CA VAL A 2 2.59 -29.57 16.23
C VAL A 2 1.90 -29.41 14.86
N ASP A 3 1.01 -30.34 14.47
CA ASP A 3 0.29 -30.25 13.17
C ASP A 3 -0.73 -29.10 13.08
N LYS A 4 -1.05 -28.47 14.21
CA LYS A 4 -1.87 -27.24 14.23
C LYS A 4 -1.01 -26.00 13.99
N LEU A 5 0.29 -26.03 14.33
CA LEU A 5 1.23 -24.91 14.12
C LEU A 5 1.48 -24.65 12.63
N SER A 6 1.31 -25.66 11.78
CA SER A 6 1.47 -25.53 10.33
C SER A 6 0.25 -24.96 9.61
N LYS A 7 -0.88 -24.73 10.32
CA LYS A 7 -2.13 -24.20 9.74
C LYS A 7 -2.24 -22.70 9.99
N PRO A 8 -2.04 -21.84 8.97
CA PRO A 8 -2.12 -20.38 9.12
C PRO A 8 -3.48 -19.89 9.58
N GLU A 9 -4.55 -20.60 9.19
CA GLU A 9 -5.93 -20.30 9.55
C GLU A 9 -6.21 -20.48 11.05
N VAL A 10 -5.44 -21.35 11.72
CA VAL A 10 -5.61 -21.66 13.15
C VAL A 10 -4.68 -20.80 14.01
N ASN A 11 -3.47 -20.49 13.53
CA ASN A 11 -2.42 -19.80 14.29
C ASN A 11 -1.92 -18.53 13.59
N ALA A 12 -2.84 -17.71 13.07
CA ALA A 12 -2.51 -16.54 12.25
C ALA A 12 -1.53 -15.56 12.92
N LEU A 13 -1.71 -15.31 14.22
CA LEU A 13 -0.82 -14.46 15.02
C LEU A 13 0.61 -15.00 15.10
N LEU A 14 0.77 -16.32 15.25
CA LEU A 14 2.08 -16.95 15.29
C LEU A 14 2.81 -16.77 13.96
N HIS A 15 2.12 -16.96 12.83
CA HIS A 15 2.71 -16.74 11.52
C HIS A 15 3.04 -15.27 11.29
N GLU A 16 2.16 -14.34 11.69
CA GLU A 16 2.45 -12.91 11.65
C GLU A 16 3.72 -12.56 12.44
N PHE A 17 3.80 -12.96 13.71
CA PHE A 17 4.96 -12.66 14.57
C PHE A 17 6.22 -13.41 14.16
N GLY A 18 6.09 -14.57 13.52
CA GLY A 18 7.24 -15.24 12.90
C GLY A 18 7.89 -14.39 11.81
N PHE A 19 7.08 -13.73 10.96
CA PHE A 19 7.60 -12.80 9.95
C PHE A 19 8.14 -11.51 10.58
N GLN A 20 7.50 -11.01 11.66
CA GLN A 20 8.05 -9.88 12.41
C GLN A 20 9.42 -10.21 12.99
N LEU A 21 9.56 -11.35 13.67
CA LEU A 21 10.82 -11.78 14.25
C LEU A 21 11.92 -11.91 13.19
N LEU A 22 11.60 -12.53 12.04
CA LEU A 22 12.54 -12.61 10.92
C LEU A 22 12.97 -11.22 10.46
N TYR A 23 12.03 -10.27 10.32
CA TYR A 23 12.37 -8.89 9.99
C TYR A 23 13.31 -8.25 11.01
N GLU A 24 13.01 -8.38 12.31
CA GLU A 24 13.86 -7.81 13.37
C GLU A 24 15.28 -8.39 13.35
N LEU A 25 15.44 -9.69 13.08
CA LEU A 25 16.74 -10.33 12.90
C LEU A 25 17.47 -9.84 11.62
N CYS A 26 16.73 -9.53 10.57
CA CYS A 26 17.30 -9.03 9.31
C CYS A 26 17.78 -7.58 9.40
N VAL A 27 17.21 -6.76 10.30
CA VAL A 27 17.61 -5.35 10.47
C VAL A 27 18.58 -5.13 11.63
N ASP A 28 18.73 -6.11 12.52
CA ASP A 28 19.67 -6.04 13.62
C ASP A 28 21.13 -6.11 13.10
N PRO A 29 22.02 -5.19 13.53
CA PRO A 29 23.40 -5.14 13.03
C PRO A 29 24.22 -6.40 13.23
N LEU A 30 23.93 -7.22 14.26
CA LEU A 30 24.69 -8.42 14.58
C LEU A 30 24.19 -9.65 13.82
N THR A 31 22.89 -9.71 13.55
CA THR A 31 22.22 -10.89 12.97
C THR A 31 21.80 -10.71 11.51
N SER A 32 21.83 -9.48 10.98
CA SER A 32 21.39 -9.15 9.61
C SER A 32 22.07 -10.01 8.54
N SER A 33 23.40 -9.90 8.38
CA SER A 33 24.15 -10.61 7.33
C SER A 33 23.88 -12.12 7.31
N PRO A 34 24.12 -12.89 8.41
CA PRO A 34 23.92 -14.33 8.36
C PRO A 34 22.44 -14.72 8.14
N THR A 35 21.50 -13.90 8.61
CA THR A 35 20.07 -14.16 8.39
C THR A 35 19.68 -13.90 6.94
N MET A 36 20.12 -12.77 6.36
CA MET A 36 19.86 -12.44 4.95
C MET A 36 20.48 -13.46 4.02
N ASP A 37 21.73 -13.88 4.27
CA ASP A 37 22.41 -14.94 3.52
C ASP A 37 21.58 -16.24 3.53
N LEU A 38 21.12 -16.66 4.72
CA LEU A 38 20.31 -17.86 4.88
C LEU A 38 19.01 -17.79 4.06
N LEU A 39 18.29 -16.67 4.13
CA LEU A 39 17.02 -16.46 3.43
C LEU A 39 17.19 -16.40 1.90
N ALA A 40 18.31 -15.84 1.43
CA ALA A 40 18.65 -15.72 0.01
C ALA A 40 19.13 -17.06 -0.61
N THR A 41 19.60 -18.02 0.19
CA THR A 41 20.11 -19.28 -0.36
C THR A 41 19.08 -20.03 -1.22
N LYS A 42 19.57 -20.71 -2.27
CA LYS A 42 18.76 -21.52 -3.20
C LYS A 42 18.00 -22.67 -2.52
N LYS A 43 18.43 -23.08 -1.33
CA LYS A 43 17.72 -24.10 -0.53
C LYS A 43 16.38 -23.59 -0.02
N TYR A 44 16.33 -22.33 0.44
CA TYR A 44 15.13 -21.77 1.07
C TYR A 44 14.32 -20.91 0.09
N GLN A 45 14.99 -20.16 -0.80
CA GLN A 45 14.37 -19.22 -1.76
C GLN A 45 13.25 -18.40 -1.11
N PHE A 46 13.50 -17.93 0.12
CA PHE A 46 12.44 -17.50 1.02
C PHE A 46 11.61 -16.38 0.41
N PHE A 47 12.27 -15.37 -0.14
CA PHE A 47 11.66 -14.15 -0.68
C PHE A 47 10.65 -14.45 -1.79
N VAL A 48 11.12 -15.08 -2.88
CA VAL A 48 10.31 -15.35 -4.08
C VAL A 48 9.18 -16.34 -3.77
N LYS A 49 9.46 -17.38 -2.97
CA LYS A 49 8.46 -18.39 -2.60
C LYS A 49 7.31 -17.82 -1.77
N HIS A 50 7.59 -16.91 -0.84
CA HIS A 50 6.56 -16.30 -0.01
C HIS A 50 5.84 -15.15 -0.74
N LEU A 51 6.51 -14.46 -1.66
CA LEU A 51 5.87 -13.46 -2.52
C LEU A 51 4.81 -14.10 -3.43
N SER A 52 5.11 -15.26 -4.02
CA SER A 52 4.18 -15.97 -4.92
C SER A 52 3.01 -16.65 -4.20
N SER A 53 3.15 -16.98 -2.92
CA SER A 53 2.11 -17.66 -2.14
C SER A 53 1.32 -16.71 -1.23
N ILE A 54 1.99 -15.95 -0.36
CA ILE A 54 1.35 -15.11 0.67
C ILE A 54 1.06 -13.71 0.12
N GLY A 55 1.98 -13.16 -0.68
CA GLY A 55 1.90 -11.79 -1.18
C GLY A 55 0.56 -11.48 -1.86
N VAL A 56 0.20 -12.28 -2.87
CA VAL A 56 -0.97 -12.05 -3.73
C VAL A 56 -2.18 -12.93 -3.42
N ALA A 57 -2.13 -13.75 -2.35
CA ALA A 57 -3.28 -14.54 -1.95
C ALA A 57 -4.49 -13.65 -1.63
N PRO A 58 -5.73 -14.07 -1.94
CA PRO A 58 -6.92 -13.32 -1.58
C PRO A 58 -7.02 -13.16 -0.06
N LEU A 59 -7.52 -12.01 0.39
CA LEU A 59 -7.73 -11.79 1.81
C LEU A 59 -8.91 -12.62 2.34
N PRO A 60 -8.82 -13.12 3.58
CA PRO A 60 -9.96 -13.73 4.27
C PRO A 60 -11.19 -12.81 4.29
N LYS A 61 -12.37 -13.42 4.29
CA LYS A 61 -13.65 -12.68 4.31
C LYS A 61 -13.76 -11.86 5.59
N ARG A 62 -14.15 -10.59 5.44
CA ARG A 62 -14.24 -9.62 6.54
C ARG A 62 -15.25 -10.04 7.61
N ASN A 63 -16.42 -10.56 7.21
CA ASN A 63 -17.54 -10.84 8.12
C ASN A 63 -17.35 -12.10 8.98
N SER A 64 -16.57 -13.07 8.50
CA SER A 64 -16.40 -14.37 9.17
C SER A 64 -15.01 -14.59 9.76
N SER A 65 -14.00 -13.84 9.30
CA SER A 65 -12.58 -14.13 9.59
C SER A 65 -11.75 -12.86 9.73
N GLN A 66 -12.29 -11.83 10.38
CA GLN A 66 -11.61 -10.52 10.50
C GLN A 66 -10.25 -10.60 11.20
N ALA A 67 -10.11 -11.39 12.26
CA ALA A 67 -8.83 -11.57 12.96
C ALA A 67 -7.76 -12.18 12.03
N LEU A 68 -8.11 -13.23 11.29
CA LEU A 68 -7.23 -13.86 10.30
C LEU A 68 -6.87 -12.86 9.18
N ARG A 69 -7.82 -12.04 8.76
CA ARG A 69 -7.61 -10.98 7.76
C ARG A 69 -6.59 -9.94 8.24
N ILE A 70 -6.74 -9.46 9.47
CA ILE A 70 -5.80 -8.52 10.12
C ILE A 70 -4.40 -9.12 10.15
N CYS A 71 -4.25 -10.35 10.66
CA CYS A 71 -2.96 -11.01 10.74
C CYS A 71 -2.34 -11.21 9.35
N SER A 72 -3.16 -11.58 8.36
CA SER A 72 -2.72 -11.78 6.98
C SER A 72 -2.22 -10.47 6.33
N LEU A 73 -2.79 -9.32 6.68
CA LEU A 73 -2.30 -8.01 6.23
C LEU A 73 -0.94 -7.68 6.87
N HIS A 74 -0.79 -7.85 8.18
CA HIS A 74 0.48 -7.64 8.87
C HIS A 74 1.57 -8.61 8.38
N GLN A 75 1.23 -9.87 8.14
CA GLN A 75 2.16 -10.86 7.61
C GLN A 75 2.70 -10.44 6.23
N ARG A 76 1.84 -9.98 5.33
CA ARG A 76 2.26 -9.43 4.03
C ARG A 76 3.13 -8.19 4.21
N ALA A 77 2.76 -7.29 5.13
CA ALA A 77 3.54 -6.10 5.43
C ALA A 77 4.97 -6.45 5.86
N TRP A 78 5.14 -7.41 6.78
CA TRP A 78 6.45 -7.89 7.21
C TRP A 78 7.24 -8.56 6.08
N LEU A 79 6.57 -9.35 5.23
CA LEU A 79 7.20 -9.89 4.02
C LEU A 79 7.72 -8.78 3.09
N LEU A 80 6.90 -7.75 2.82
CA LEU A 80 7.31 -6.63 1.98
C LEU A 80 8.47 -5.84 2.61
N LYS A 81 8.49 -5.68 3.93
CA LYS A 81 9.64 -5.08 4.63
C LYS A 81 10.91 -5.91 4.47
N LEU A 82 10.83 -7.23 4.64
CA LEU A 82 11.96 -8.15 4.41
C LEU A 82 12.51 -8.05 2.98
N LEU A 83 11.61 -8.02 1.99
CA LEU A 83 11.98 -7.79 0.60
C LEU A 83 12.67 -6.42 0.41
N ALA A 84 12.20 -5.38 1.09
CA ALA A 84 12.77 -4.03 0.98
C ALA A 84 14.18 -3.98 1.59
N VAL A 85 14.42 -4.70 2.69
CA VAL A 85 15.76 -4.87 3.28
C VAL A 85 16.69 -5.51 2.25
N GLU A 86 16.30 -6.64 1.64
CA GLU A 86 17.11 -7.31 0.61
C GLU A 86 17.38 -6.40 -0.59
N LEU A 87 16.37 -5.68 -1.09
CA LEU A 87 16.56 -4.74 -2.19
C LEU A 87 17.51 -3.59 -1.81
N HIS A 88 17.49 -3.13 -0.56
CA HIS A 88 18.37 -2.06 -0.10
C HIS A 88 19.80 -2.55 0.18
N SER A 89 19.95 -3.76 0.72
CA SER A 89 21.24 -4.35 1.08
C SER A 89 21.96 -5.03 -0.07
N ALA A 90 21.25 -5.32 -1.18
CA ALA A 90 21.84 -5.88 -2.39
C ALA A 90 22.84 -4.90 -3.03
N ASP A 91 24.07 -4.93 -2.51
CA ASP A 91 25.24 -4.30 -3.11
C ASP A 91 25.69 -5.09 -4.35
N VAL A 92 26.29 -4.39 -5.30
CA VAL A 92 26.79 -4.96 -6.56
C VAL A 92 27.86 -6.03 -6.32
N THR A 93 28.52 -5.99 -5.16
CA THR A 93 29.64 -6.87 -4.79
C THR A 93 29.23 -8.30 -4.44
N SER A 94 28.03 -8.53 -3.88
CA SER A 94 27.55 -9.87 -3.55
C SER A 94 26.73 -10.47 -4.69
N ALA A 95 27.28 -11.51 -5.35
CA ALA A 95 26.60 -12.20 -6.43
C ALA A 95 25.26 -12.83 -5.99
N LEU A 96 25.18 -13.35 -4.75
CA LEU A 96 23.99 -13.97 -4.20
C LEU A 96 22.83 -12.98 -4.03
N HIS A 97 23.10 -11.85 -3.37
CA HIS A 97 22.08 -10.81 -3.14
C HIS A 97 21.69 -10.11 -4.45
N ARG A 98 22.62 -9.98 -5.39
CA ARG A 98 22.30 -9.47 -6.73
C ARG A 98 21.33 -10.39 -7.50
N GLU A 99 21.58 -11.70 -7.50
CA GLU A 99 20.66 -12.70 -8.12
C GLU A 99 19.29 -12.66 -7.45
N THR A 100 19.27 -12.57 -6.11
CA THR A 100 18.03 -12.53 -5.32
C THR A 100 17.26 -11.24 -5.57
N CYS A 101 17.91 -10.08 -5.59
CA CYS A 101 17.34 -8.79 -5.97
C CYS A 101 16.68 -8.84 -7.36
N GLN A 102 17.39 -9.37 -8.36
CA GLN A 102 16.85 -9.53 -9.72
C GLN A 102 15.61 -10.44 -9.72
N SER A 103 15.66 -11.55 -8.98
CA SER A 103 14.53 -12.47 -8.88
C SER A 103 13.29 -11.84 -8.21
N ILE A 104 13.50 -11.03 -7.16
CA ILE A 104 12.45 -10.26 -6.50
C ILE A 104 11.82 -9.26 -7.47
N LEU A 105 12.63 -8.47 -8.17
CA LEU A 105 12.15 -7.47 -9.13
C LEU A 105 11.39 -8.13 -10.30
N ALA A 106 11.92 -9.21 -10.85
CA ALA A 106 11.25 -9.97 -11.91
C ALA A 106 9.87 -10.47 -11.48
N GLN A 107 9.74 -10.95 -10.24
CA GLN A 107 8.45 -11.38 -9.70
C GLN A 107 7.48 -10.22 -9.44
N LEU A 108 7.97 -9.08 -8.93
CA LEU A 108 7.12 -7.92 -8.61
C LEU A 108 6.61 -7.20 -9.86
N PHE A 109 7.48 -7.06 -10.88
CA PHE A 109 7.24 -6.25 -12.07
C PHE A 109 7.00 -7.05 -13.35
N GLY A 110 7.09 -8.39 -13.30
CA GLY A 110 6.70 -9.25 -14.42
C GLY A 110 7.73 -9.33 -15.56
N GLN A 111 9.03 -9.24 -15.25
CA GLN A 111 10.07 -9.39 -16.28
C GLN A 111 10.24 -10.85 -16.70
N SER A 112 10.38 -11.06 -18.01
CA SER A 112 11.13 -12.20 -18.52
C SER A 112 12.59 -12.01 -18.12
N ILE A 113 13.16 -12.95 -17.36
CA ILE A 113 14.60 -13.01 -17.16
C ILE A 113 15.22 -13.14 -18.55
N SER A 114 15.72 -12.04 -19.12
CA SER A 114 16.48 -12.06 -20.36
C SER A 114 17.72 -12.90 -20.08
N GLU A 115 17.80 -14.04 -20.75
CA GLU A 115 18.87 -15.02 -20.64
C GLU A 115 20.19 -14.42 -21.13
N TYR A 116 20.83 -13.61 -20.30
CA TYR A 116 22.28 -13.50 -20.30
C TYR A 116 22.84 -14.62 -19.42
N ARG A 117 22.58 -15.87 -19.81
CA ARG A 117 23.22 -17.05 -19.22
C ARG A 117 23.91 -17.82 -20.33
N ASN A 118 25.22 -17.64 -20.36
CA ASN A 118 26.16 -18.53 -21.02
C ASN A 118 25.88 -19.98 -20.61
N ASP A 119 26.00 -20.90 -21.57
CA ASP A 119 25.65 -22.32 -21.49
C ASP A 119 25.89 -23.03 -20.15
N GLY A 120 24.92 -23.89 -19.79
CA GLY A 120 25.18 -25.03 -18.90
C GLY A 120 24.71 -24.92 -17.45
N ASP A 121 23.43 -24.61 -17.20
CA ASP A 121 22.66 -25.35 -16.18
C ASP A 121 21.18 -24.94 -16.23
N SER A 122 20.35 -25.92 -16.59
CA SER A 122 18.90 -25.78 -16.78
C SER A 122 18.19 -25.57 -15.44
N PHE A 123 17.49 -24.45 -15.30
CA PHE A 123 16.53 -24.25 -14.20
C PHE A 123 15.25 -25.03 -14.49
N TYR A 124 15.18 -26.27 -14.00
CA TYR A 124 13.91 -27.00 -13.89
C TYR A 124 13.09 -26.41 -12.74
N VAL A 125 12.16 -25.52 -13.06
CA VAL A 125 10.96 -25.31 -12.23
C VAL A 125 10.03 -26.49 -12.51
N PRO A 126 9.51 -27.21 -11.49
CA PRO A 126 8.57 -28.29 -11.74
C PRO A 126 7.26 -27.70 -12.26
N GLN A 127 7.03 -27.80 -13.57
CA GLN A 127 5.71 -27.69 -14.16
C GLN A 127 4.90 -28.91 -13.71
N ASN A 128 3.87 -28.70 -12.91
CA ASN A 128 2.80 -29.67 -12.76
C ASN A 128 1.46 -28.98 -13.05
N ASN A 129 0.91 -29.39 -14.21
CA ASN A 129 -0.47 -29.35 -14.69
C ASN A 129 -1.15 -27.99 -14.89
N SER A 130 -1.88 -27.67 -15.95
CA SER A 130 -1.96 -28.08 -17.35
C SER A 130 -2.89 -27.02 -18.00
N GLU A 131 -2.56 -26.53 -19.19
CA GLU A 131 -3.50 -25.88 -20.12
C GLU A 131 -4.20 -24.57 -19.71
N VAL A 132 -3.45 -23.47 -19.53
CA VAL A 132 -3.93 -22.11 -19.87
C VAL A 132 -2.74 -21.30 -20.42
N ALA A 133 -2.17 -21.73 -21.54
CA ALA A 133 -1.13 -20.99 -22.25
C ALA A 133 -1.57 -20.77 -23.69
N ARG A 134 -2.40 -19.74 -23.89
CA ARG A 134 -2.58 -18.92 -25.10
C ARG A 134 -3.86 -18.10 -24.95
N ILE A 135 -3.74 -16.92 -24.37
CA ILE A 135 -4.45 -15.68 -24.71
C ILE A 135 -3.60 -14.57 -24.09
N GLY A 136 -3.14 -13.63 -24.93
CA GLY A 136 -2.46 -12.43 -24.46
C GLY A 136 -3.41 -11.63 -23.58
N SER A 137 -3.16 -11.68 -22.27
CA SER A 137 -3.63 -10.69 -21.31
C SER A 137 -2.36 -10.07 -20.75
N ILE A 138 -2.22 -8.75 -20.90
CA ILE A 138 -1.19 -7.97 -20.21
C ILE A 138 -1.44 -8.19 -18.72
N GLY A 139 -0.76 -9.16 -18.13
CA GLY A 139 -0.90 -9.53 -16.73
C GLY A 139 -0.54 -8.30 -15.89
N LYS A 140 -1.45 -7.87 -15.03
CA LYS A 140 -1.20 -6.76 -14.11
C LYS A 140 0.06 -7.06 -13.30
N ILE A 141 1.00 -6.11 -13.24
CA ILE A 141 2.22 -6.30 -12.47
C ILE A 141 1.87 -6.57 -10.99
N LYS A 142 2.52 -7.56 -10.35
CA LYS A 142 2.15 -8.02 -9.01
C LYS A 142 2.21 -6.93 -7.95
N VAL A 143 3.10 -5.96 -8.12
CA VAL A 143 3.18 -4.80 -7.23
C VAL A 143 1.86 -4.00 -7.20
N LEU A 144 1.09 -3.95 -8.29
CA LEU A 144 -0.22 -3.31 -8.30
C LEU A 144 -1.30 -4.21 -7.68
N GLU A 145 -1.23 -5.53 -7.87
CA GLU A 145 -2.11 -6.47 -7.19
C GLU A 145 -1.97 -6.36 -5.66
N LEU A 146 -0.73 -6.20 -5.17
CA LEU A 146 -0.44 -5.97 -3.75
C LEU A 146 -1.08 -4.67 -3.23
N LEU A 147 -1.20 -3.63 -4.06
CA LEU A 147 -1.92 -2.42 -3.70
C LEU A 147 -3.44 -2.67 -3.63
N GLU A 148 -4.00 -3.46 -4.54
CA GLU A 148 -5.43 -3.79 -4.54
C GLU A 148 -5.87 -4.63 -3.34
N VAL A 149 -4.95 -5.42 -2.77
CA VAL A 149 -5.16 -6.12 -1.49
C VAL A 149 -5.50 -5.12 -0.37
N VAL A 150 -4.98 -3.89 -0.43
CA VAL A 150 -5.33 -2.79 0.49
C VAL A 150 -6.71 -2.24 0.09
N GLN A 151 -7.76 -2.96 0.51
CA GLN A 151 -9.14 -2.55 0.28
C GLN A 151 -9.50 -1.32 1.13
N PHE A 152 -9.40 -0.12 0.56
CA PHE A 152 -9.66 1.14 1.28
C PHE A 152 -11.06 1.23 1.91
N LYS A 153 -12.07 0.56 1.34
CA LYS A 153 -13.44 0.53 1.88
C LYS A 153 -13.47 0.02 3.32
N CYS A 154 -13.70 0.94 4.26
CA CYS A 154 -14.10 0.64 5.64
C CYS A 154 -15.55 0.12 5.62
N PRO A 155 -15.92 -0.94 6.37
CA PRO A 155 -17.28 -1.47 6.37
C PRO A 155 -18.31 -0.47 6.89
N ASP A 156 -17.90 0.55 7.66
CA ASP A 156 -18.81 1.55 8.23
C ASP A 156 -18.10 2.91 8.38
N SER A 157 -18.11 3.72 7.32
CA SER A 157 -17.71 5.13 7.39
C SER A 157 -18.65 5.98 8.27
N THR A 158 -19.79 5.41 8.68
CA THR A 158 -20.81 5.97 9.58
C THR A 158 -20.45 5.87 11.07
N LEU A 159 -19.39 5.13 11.45
CA LEU A 159 -18.90 5.05 12.83
C LEU A 159 -18.06 6.26 13.26
N LYS A 160 -18.44 7.47 12.83
CA LYS A 160 -18.04 8.64 13.61
C LYS A 160 -18.74 8.49 14.96
N SER A 161 -17.96 8.36 16.03
CA SER A 161 -18.45 8.29 17.41
C SER A 161 -19.63 9.23 17.61
N SER A 162 -19.48 10.47 17.11
CA SER A 162 -20.49 11.51 17.24
C SER A 162 -21.87 11.17 16.68
N GLN A 163 -22.05 10.38 15.60
CA GLN A 163 -23.38 10.17 14.98
C GLN A 163 -24.14 8.98 15.55
N PHE A 164 -23.44 7.89 15.91
CA PHE A 164 -24.07 6.75 16.58
C PHE A 164 -24.31 7.06 18.06
N VAL A 165 -23.37 7.77 18.68
CA VAL A 165 -23.44 8.15 20.09
C VAL A 165 -24.46 9.29 20.26
N SER A 166 -24.54 10.30 19.36
CA SER A 166 -25.49 11.45 19.48
C SER A 166 -26.96 11.11 19.56
N ASN A 167 -27.39 9.97 19.00
CA ASN A 167 -28.79 9.57 19.00
C ASN A 167 -29.23 8.93 20.32
N LEU A 168 -28.29 8.65 21.23
CA LEU A 168 -28.56 8.02 22.52
C LEU A 168 -28.61 9.08 23.63
N LYS A 169 -29.59 8.96 24.53
CA LYS A 169 -29.78 9.81 25.73
C LYS A 169 -28.52 9.95 26.60
N TYR A 170 -27.57 9.02 26.46
CA TYR A 170 -26.31 8.94 27.21
C TYR A 170 -25.06 9.18 26.34
N SER A 171 -25.22 9.80 25.17
CA SER A 171 -24.16 10.13 24.22
C SER A 171 -22.97 10.87 24.87
N SER A 172 -23.31 11.97 25.53
CA SER A 172 -22.37 12.90 26.14
C SER A 172 -21.57 12.23 27.25
N LEU A 173 -22.15 11.21 27.90
CA LEU A 173 -21.49 10.44 28.95
C LEU A 173 -20.39 9.54 28.39
N ALA A 174 -20.67 8.84 27.28
CA ALA A 174 -19.68 8.01 26.62
C ALA A 174 -18.52 8.87 26.07
N GLU A 175 -18.82 10.02 25.47
CA GLU A 175 -17.78 10.95 25.01
C GLU A 175 -16.95 11.53 26.16
N ASP A 176 -17.56 11.91 27.29
CA ASP A 176 -16.85 12.34 28.51
C ASP A 176 -15.86 11.26 28.97
N ILE A 177 -16.30 10.01 29.09
CA ILE A 177 -15.44 8.90 29.55
C ILE A 177 -14.26 8.66 28.61
N LEU A 178 -14.47 8.75 27.30
CA LEU A 178 -13.46 8.48 26.28
C LEU A 178 -12.49 9.66 26.06
N THR A 179 -12.94 10.91 26.25
CA THR A 179 -12.13 12.11 26.02
C THR A 179 -11.42 12.62 27.26
N ASN A 180 -11.84 12.21 28.46
CA ASN A 180 -11.29 12.73 29.71
C ASN A 180 -9.80 12.34 29.89
N PRO A 181 -8.89 13.32 30.04
CA PRO A 181 -7.46 13.07 30.20
C PRO A 181 -7.12 12.21 31.43
N ALA A 182 -7.90 12.32 32.51
CA ALA A 182 -7.71 11.55 33.75
C ALA A 182 -8.02 10.05 33.55
N THR A 183 -8.79 9.71 32.52
CA THR A 183 -9.10 8.33 32.11
C THR A 183 -8.35 7.90 30.85
N SER A 184 -7.40 8.70 30.36
CA SER A 184 -6.67 8.53 29.08
C SER A 184 -5.22 8.04 29.25
N GLY A 185 -4.62 8.19 30.44
CA GLY A 185 -3.27 7.70 30.74
C GLY A 185 -3.14 6.17 30.91
N LYS A 186 -1.92 5.67 31.16
CA LYS A 186 -1.67 4.26 31.57
C LYS A 186 -2.49 3.97 32.83
N GLY A 187 -3.58 3.20 32.70
CA GLY A 187 -4.59 2.96 33.76
C GLY A 187 -6.00 3.51 33.45
N GLY A 188 -6.19 4.01 32.24
CA GLY A 188 -7.43 4.57 31.73
C GLY A 188 -8.47 3.57 31.23
N VAL A 189 -9.36 4.01 30.34
CA VAL A 189 -10.30 3.14 29.60
C VAL A 189 -9.67 2.50 28.36
N TYR A 190 -8.35 2.64 28.21
CA TYR A 190 -7.61 2.23 27.03
C TYR A 190 -6.47 1.30 27.43
N TYR A 191 -6.18 0.34 26.55
CA TYR A 191 -5.01 -0.51 26.61
C TYR A 191 -4.28 -0.50 25.26
N PHE A 192 -3.05 -1.00 25.24
CA PHE A 192 -2.30 -1.20 24.00
C PHE A 192 -2.34 -2.67 23.61
N SER A 193 -2.66 -2.96 22.35
CA SER A 193 -2.58 -4.30 21.79
C SER A 193 -1.11 -4.77 21.72
N GLU A 194 -0.89 -6.06 21.46
CA GLU A 194 0.45 -6.61 21.18
C GLU A 194 1.13 -5.96 19.96
N ARG A 195 0.33 -5.35 19.07
CA ARG A 195 0.79 -4.59 17.90
C ARG A 195 1.03 -3.11 18.20
N GLY A 196 0.75 -2.66 19.42
CA GLY A 196 0.87 -1.26 19.84
C GLY A 196 -0.34 -0.38 19.50
N ASP A 197 -1.48 -0.96 19.10
CA ASP A 197 -2.70 -0.20 18.83
C ASP A 197 -3.37 0.21 20.13
N ARG A 198 -3.76 1.49 20.25
CA ARG A 198 -4.51 1.99 21.40
C ARG A 198 -6.00 1.63 21.23
N LEU A 199 -6.49 0.69 22.04
CA LEU A 199 -7.85 0.16 21.97
C LEU A 199 -8.64 0.45 23.25
N ILE A 200 -9.97 0.50 23.15
CA ILE A 200 -10.86 0.66 24.31
C ILE A 200 -10.87 -0.66 25.09
N ASP A 201 -10.52 -0.61 26.38
CA ASP A 201 -10.77 -1.72 27.31
C ASP A 201 -12.27 -1.75 27.62
N LEU A 202 -12.97 -2.72 27.04
CA LEU A 202 -14.41 -2.86 27.18
C LEU A 202 -14.85 -3.16 28.62
N ALA A 203 -14.01 -3.82 29.42
CA ALA A 203 -14.31 -4.09 30.82
C ALA A 203 -14.25 -2.79 31.63
N SER A 204 -13.12 -2.08 31.53
CA SER A 204 -12.96 -0.77 32.17
C SER A 204 -13.97 0.27 31.68
N PHE A 205 -14.36 0.21 30.40
CA PHE A 205 -15.38 1.10 29.82
C PHE A 205 -16.77 0.80 30.37
N ARG A 206 -17.16 -0.49 30.43
CA ARG A 206 -18.40 -0.92 31.08
C ARG A 206 -18.46 -0.42 32.52
N ASP A 207 -17.40 -0.65 33.29
CA ASP A 207 -17.40 -0.35 34.72
C ASP A 207 -17.56 1.15 34.97
N LYS A 208 -16.91 2.01 34.16
CA LYS A 208 -17.09 3.47 34.21
C LYS A 208 -18.47 3.93 33.77
N LEU A 209 -19.05 3.32 32.73
CA LEU A 209 -20.43 3.59 32.31
C LEU A 209 -21.41 3.25 33.43
N CYS A 210 -21.27 2.07 34.04
CA CYS A 210 -22.12 1.63 35.13
C CYS A 210 -22.02 2.53 36.37
N GLN A 211 -20.81 2.98 36.73
CA GLN A 211 -20.59 3.94 37.82
C GLN A 211 -21.29 5.27 37.57
N LYS A 212 -21.11 5.85 36.37
CA LYS A 212 -21.75 7.12 36.00
C LYS A 212 -23.27 7.02 35.87
N CYS A 213 -23.79 5.84 35.52
CA CYS A 213 -25.21 5.53 35.52
C CYS A 213 -25.76 5.14 36.91
N ASN A 214 -24.96 5.26 37.99
CA ASN A 214 -25.33 4.94 39.38
C ASN A 214 -25.87 3.52 39.61
N LEU A 215 -25.58 2.57 38.73
CA LEU A 215 -26.08 1.18 38.85
C LEU A 215 -25.56 0.45 40.10
N PHE A 216 -24.47 0.93 40.70
CA PHE A 216 -23.83 0.34 41.87
C PHE A 216 -24.01 1.15 43.16
N ASN A 217 -24.86 2.19 43.16
CA ASN A 217 -25.11 3.02 44.34
C ASN A 217 -26.48 2.67 45.00
N PRO A 218 -26.51 1.77 46.00
CA PRO A 218 -27.75 1.29 46.62
C PRO A 218 -28.48 2.33 47.50
N GLN A 219 -27.89 3.51 47.73
CA GLN A 219 -28.55 4.58 48.51
C GLN A 219 -29.43 5.53 47.68
N MET A 220 -29.39 5.44 46.35
CA MET A 220 -30.27 6.20 45.44
C MET A 220 -31.27 5.32 44.67
N SER A 221 -31.19 3.99 44.83
CA SER A 221 -32.01 3.01 44.10
C SER A 221 -33.46 2.90 44.57
N SER A 222 -33.89 3.70 45.55
CA SER A 222 -35.27 3.68 46.06
C SER A 222 -36.28 4.40 45.15
N PHE A 223 -35.84 5.07 44.07
CA PHE A 223 -36.69 5.91 43.22
C PHE A 223 -36.65 5.58 41.71
N THR A 224 -35.89 4.57 41.26
CA THR A 224 -35.76 4.26 39.83
C THR A 224 -36.66 3.10 39.44
N SER A 225 -37.48 3.28 38.41
CA SER A 225 -38.37 2.21 37.93
C SER A 225 -37.55 1.07 37.27
N GLU A 226 -38.03 -0.17 37.39
CA GLU A 226 -37.39 -1.34 36.76
C GLU A 226 -37.24 -1.18 35.23
N ALA A 227 -38.18 -0.46 34.60
CA ALA A 227 -38.15 -0.13 33.18
C ALA A 227 -36.95 0.77 32.81
N GLU A 228 -36.66 1.79 33.63
CA GLU A 228 -35.51 2.69 33.40
C GLU A 228 -34.17 1.99 33.62
N LEU A 229 -34.08 1.08 34.60
CA LEU A 229 -32.87 0.28 34.81
C LEU A 229 -32.58 -0.65 33.62
N ASN A 230 -33.63 -1.25 33.04
CA ASN A 230 -33.50 -2.06 31.84
C ASN A 230 -33.10 -1.22 30.61
N GLU A 231 -33.64 -0.02 30.46
CA GLU A 231 -33.24 0.93 29.40
C GLU A 231 -31.75 1.28 29.50
N VAL A 232 -31.27 1.62 30.70
CA VAL A 232 -29.84 1.92 30.94
C VAL A 232 -28.96 0.72 30.59
N ARG A 233 -29.36 -0.50 30.98
CA ARG A 233 -28.62 -1.72 30.67
C ARG A 233 -28.51 -1.97 29.17
N GLU A 234 -29.58 -1.74 28.42
CA GLU A 234 -29.58 -1.87 26.95
C GLU A 234 -28.67 -0.83 26.30
N VAL A 235 -28.70 0.42 26.76
CA VAL A 235 -27.79 1.46 26.26
C VAL A 235 -26.32 1.10 26.50
N ILE A 236 -25.97 0.62 27.70
CA ILE A 236 -24.60 0.17 28.00
C ILE A 236 -24.19 -0.97 27.06
N GLN A 237 -25.07 -1.94 26.83
CA GLN A 237 -24.78 -3.02 25.88
C GLN A 237 -24.57 -2.51 24.45
N GLN A 238 -25.37 -1.55 23.99
CA GLN A 238 -25.20 -0.93 22.67
C GLN A 238 -23.87 -0.18 22.55
N LEU A 239 -23.47 0.57 23.59
CA LEU A 239 -22.17 1.25 23.64
C LEU A 239 -20.99 0.27 23.65
N LEU A 240 -21.11 -0.87 24.34
CA LEU A 240 -20.08 -1.91 24.32
C LEU A 240 -19.98 -2.60 22.95
N ARG A 241 -21.12 -2.87 22.28
CA ARG A 241 -21.13 -3.39 20.91
C ARG A 241 -20.48 -2.40 19.94
N TRP A 242 -20.76 -1.11 20.11
CA TRP A 242 -20.10 -0.04 19.36
C TRP A 242 -18.59 -0.03 19.62
N GLY A 243 -18.15 -0.05 20.89
CA GLY A 243 -16.74 -0.03 21.26
C GLY A 243 -15.98 -1.24 20.73
N TRP A 244 -16.60 -2.42 20.75
CA TRP A 244 -16.04 -3.64 20.14
C TRP A 244 -15.85 -3.49 18.63
N LYS A 245 -16.89 -2.99 17.92
CA LYS A 245 -16.85 -2.75 16.47
C LYS A 245 -15.81 -1.67 16.11
N TYR A 246 -15.71 -0.64 16.94
CA TYR A 246 -14.72 0.43 16.82
C TYR A 246 -13.29 -0.11 16.93
N ASN A 247 -12.99 -0.90 17.97
CA ASN A 247 -11.69 -1.54 18.14
C ASN A 247 -11.33 -2.43 16.93
N LYS A 248 -12.27 -3.27 16.47
CA LYS A 248 -12.06 -4.14 15.31
C LYS A 248 -11.75 -3.36 14.04
N ASN A 249 -12.43 -2.23 13.83
CA ASN A 249 -12.16 -1.34 12.70
C ASN A 249 -10.79 -0.65 12.83
N LEU A 250 -10.39 -0.23 14.03
CA LEU A 250 -9.07 0.35 14.26
C LEU A 250 -7.94 -0.64 13.97
N GLU A 251 -8.04 -1.87 14.48
CA GLU A 251 -7.04 -2.92 14.22
C GLU A 251 -6.90 -3.19 12.72
N GLU A 252 -8.02 -3.24 11.99
CA GLU A 252 -7.96 -3.46 10.55
C GLU A 252 -7.39 -2.25 9.79
N GLN A 253 -7.71 -1.02 10.18
CA GLN A 253 -7.11 0.18 9.60
C GLN A 253 -5.60 0.25 9.87
N ALA A 254 -5.15 -0.14 11.06
CA ALA A 254 -3.74 -0.23 11.40
C ALA A 254 -3.02 -1.27 10.52
N ALA A 255 -3.62 -2.43 10.33
CA ALA A 255 -3.08 -3.48 9.44
C ALA A 255 -3.00 -3.02 7.98
N GLN A 256 -4.04 -2.35 7.47
CA GLN A 256 -4.03 -1.76 6.13
C GLN A 256 -2.96 -0.69 5.97
N LEU A 257 -2.79 0.17 6.97
CA LEU A 257 -1.75 1.19 6.98
C LEU A 257 -0.36 0.54 6.97
N HIS A 258 -0.14 -0.48 7.80
CA HIS A 258 1.13 -1.20 7.86
C HIS A 258 1.47 -1.87 6.52
N MET A 259 0.50 -2.53 5.90
CA MET A 259 0.64 -3.11 4.56
C MET A 259 0.98 -2.04 3.52
N LEU A 260 0.25 -0.93 3.50
CA LEU A 260 0.49 0.16 2.55
C LEU A 260 1.86 0.83 2.73
N THR A 261 2.29 1.05 3.98
CA THR A 261 3.65 1.56 4.27
C THR A 261 4.72 0.61 3.76
N SER A 262 4.51 -0.70 3.91
CA SER A 262 5.49 -1.69 3.46
C SER A 262 5.50 -1.82 1.93
N TRP A 263 4.33 -1.68 1.30
CA TRP A 263 4.19 -1.55 -0.15
C TRP A 263 4.92 -0.31 -0.69
N SER A 264 4.76 0.85 -0.04
CA SER A 264 5.43 2.07 -0.48
C SER A 264 6.94 1.94 -0.38
N GLN A 265 7.47 1.32 0.67
CA GLN A 265 8.91 1.05 0.82
C GLN A 265 9.45 0.20 -0.33
N ILE A 266 8.74 -0.87 -0.72
CA ILE A 266 9.13 -1.70 -1.87
C ILE A 266 9.15 -0.90 -3.16
N VAL A 267 8.10 -0.12 -3.43
CA VAL A 267 8.02 0.70 -4.63
C VAL A 267 9.13 1.75 -4.63
N GLU A 268 9.33 2.46 -3.52
CA GLU A 268 10.32 3.53 -3.41
C GLU A 268 11.75 3.00 -3.57
N VAL A 269 12.12 1.89 -2.93
CA VAL A 269 13.46 1.29 -3.11
C VAL A 269 13.64 0.79 -4.55
N SER A 270 12.62 0.14 -5.11
CA SER A 270 12.68 -0.36 -6.49
C SER A 270 12.86 0.79 -7.49
N VAL A 271 12.07 1.86 -7.37
CA VAL A 271 12.08 3.01 -8.27
C VAL A 271 13.32 3.89 -8.10
N SER A 272 13.75 4.13 -6.86
CA SER A 272 14.87 5.04 -6.60
C SER A 272 16.23 4.39 -6.86
N GLN A 273 16.42 3.13 -6.44
CA GLN A 273 17.73 2.48 -6.44
C GLN A 273 17.87 1.38 -7.51
N LYS A 274 16.78 0.72 -7.90
CA LYS A 274 16.83 -0.51 -8.71
C LYS A 274 16.11 -0.43 -10.06
N ILE A 275 15.63 0.74 -10.47
CA ILE A 275 14.89 0.90 -11.74
C ILE A 275 15.72 0.50 -12.95
N SER A 276 17.05 0.57 -12.86
CA SER A 276 17.96 0.22 -13.96
C SER A 276 17.88 -1.26 -14.32
N PHE A 277 17.51 -2.11 -13.36
CA PHE A 277 17.21 -3.52 -13.58
C PHE A 277 15.81 -3.74 -14.17
N LEU A 278 15.02 -2.67 -14.38
CA LEU A 278 13.70 -2.75 -14.98
C LEU A 278 13.69 -2.45 -16.47
N ASP A 279 13.02 -3.33 -17.21
CA ASP A 279 12.53 -3.08 -18.57
C ASP A 279 11.27 -2.19 -18.52
N THR A 280 10.92 -1.56 -19.65
CA THR A 280 9.71 -0.71 -19.79
C THR A 280 9.51 0.31 -18.66
N ARG A 281 10.60 0.95 -18.21
CA ARG A 281 10.64 1.82 -17.01
C ARG A 281 9.58 2.91 -16.99
N SER A 282 9.40 3.63 -18.11
CA SER A 282 8.41 4.70 -18.20
C SER A 282 6.97 4.18 -18.01
N GLU A 283 6.68 2.99 -18.54
CA GLU A 283 5.38 2.35 -18.37
C GLU A 283 5.15 1.93 -16.91
N ILE A 284 6.13 1.27 -16.29
CA ILE A 284 6.06 0.86 -14.87
C ILE A 284 5.83 2.09 -13.98
N LEU A 285 6.60 3.16 -14.20
CA LEU A 285 6.48 4.40 -13.45
C LEU A 285 5.11 5.06 -13.63
N PHE A 286 4.58 5.05 -14.86
CA PHE A 286 3.23 5.53 -15.13
C PHE A 286 2.18 4.71 -14.40
N GLN A 287 2.21 3.38 -14.51
CA GLN A 287 1.22 2.52 -13.86
C GLN A 287 1.23 2.68 -12.33
N LEU A 288 2.41 2.79 -11.72
CA LEU A 288 2.56 3.07 -10.28
C LEU A 288 2.02 4.45 -9.89
N LEU A 289 2.35 5.49 -10.66
CA LEU A 289 1.87 6.85 -10.44
C LEU A 289 0.34 6.92 -10.56
N ASP A 290 -0.21 6.32 -11.62
CA ASP A 290 -1.63 6.28 -11.91
C ASP A 290 -2.42 5.58 -10.80
N ALA A 291 -1.95 4.39 -10.39
CA ALA A 291 -2.57 3.63 -9.30
C ALA A 291 -2.48 4.35 -7.95
N SER A 292 -1.33 5.00 -7.66
CA SER A 292 -1.12 5.75 -6.42
C SER A 292 -2.04 6.98 -6.34
N LEU A 293 -2.16 7.73 -7.43
CA LEU A 293 -3.05 8.88 -7.52
C LEU A 293 -4.52 8.47 -7.41
N ASN A 294 -4.91 7.41 -8.11
CA ASN A 294 -6.27 6.87 -8.04
C ASN A 294 -6.63 6.43 -6.62
N ALA A 295 -5.74 5.68 -5.95
CA ALA A 295 -5.93 5.27 -4.56
C ALA A 295 -5.95 6.47 -3.59
N SER A 296 -5.09 7.47 -3.81
CA SER A 296 -5.03 8.68 -2.97
C SER A 296 -6.26 9.58 -3.13
N GLY A 297 -6.92 9.56 -4.28
CA GLY A 297 -8.16 10.30 -4.54
C GLY A 297 -9.41 9.59 -3.98
N SER A 298 -9.30 8.33 -3.56
CA SER A 298 -10.44 7.56 -3.07
C SER A 298 -11.06 8.15 -1.79
N PRO A 299 -12.40 8.17 -1.66
CA PRO A 299 -13.09 8.67 -0.47
C PRO A 299 -12.77 7.86 0.79
N ASP A 300 -12.47 6.57 0.63
CA ASP A 300 -12.17 5.67 1.74
C ASP A 300 -10.68 5.67 2.15
N CYS A 301 -9.85 6.42 1.43
CA CYS A 301 -8.43 6.55 1.74
C CYS A 301 -8.23 7.53 2.91
N SER A 302 -7.65 7.03 4.01
CA SER A 302 -7.36 7.88 5.19
C SER A 302 -6.28 8.92 4.88
N LEU A 303 -6.23 10.00 5.68
CA LEU A 303 -5.20 11.04 5.53
C LEU A 303 -3.76 10.48 5.57
N LYS A 304 -3.50 9.52 6.47
CA LYS A 304 -2.18 8.86 6.58
C LYS A 304 -1.84 8.04 5.33
N MET A 305 -2.82 7.32 4.79
CA MET A 305 -2.64 6.54 3.55
C MET A 305 -2.43 7.44 2.34
N ALA A 306 -3.20 8.53 2.22
CA ALA A 306 -3.05 9.52 1.15
C ALA A 306 -1.65 10.16 1.15
N LEU A 307 -1.09 10.44 2.34
CA LEU A 307 0.29 10.93 2.48
C LEU A 307 1.33 9.96 1.93
N ILE A 308 1.16 8.66 2.16
CA ILE A 308 2.05 7.60 1.67
C ILE A 308 1.92 7.47 0.14
N LEU A 309 0.69 7.36 -0.37
CA LEU A 309 0.42 7.22 -1.80
C LEU A 309 0.90 8.44 -2.60
N THR A 310 0.71 9.65 -2.07
CA THR A 310 1.22 10.87 -2.71
C THR A 310 2.75 10.89 -2.73
N GLN A 311 3.41 10.34 -1.69
CA GLN A 311 4.88 10.23 -1.65
C GLN A 311 5.40 9.26 -2.73
N VAL A 312 4.73 8.12 -2.92
CA VAL A 312 5.04 7.19 -4.02
C VAL A 312 4.86 7.87 -5.37
N GLY A 313 3.74 8.58 -5.56
CA GLY A 313 3.50 9.38 -6.76
C GLY A 313 4.61 10.40 -7.02
N LEU A 314 5.07 11.12 -5.99
CA LEU A 314 6.16 12.08 -6.09
C LEU A 314 7.46 11.43 -6.52
N THR A 315 7.77 10.27 -5.95
CA THR A 315 8.96 9.47 -6.29
C THR A 315 8.90 9.00 -7.75
N CYS A 316 7.76 8.48 -8.20
CA CYS A 316 7.57 8.04 -9.59
C CYS A 316 7.68 9.20 -10.58
N MET A 317 7.05 10.34 -10.27
CA MET A 317 7.09 11.54 -11.11
C MET A 317 8.50 12.15 -11.20
N ALA A 318 9.21 12.22 -10.08
CA ALA A 318 10.61 12.65 -10.06
C ALA A 318 11.48 11.70 -10.88
N LYS A 319 11.24 10.39 -10.80
CA LYS A 319 12.01 9.41 -11.57
C LYS A 319 11.69 9.46 -13.07
N LEU A 320 10.43 9.65 -13.46
CA LEU A 320 10.03 9.87 -14.87
C LEU A 320 10.76 11.06 -15.49
N ARG A 321 10.94 12.14 -14.73
CA ARG A 321 11.71 13.31 -15.20
C ARG A 321 13.17 12.97 -15.49
N VAL A 322 13.78 12.09 -14.70
CA VAL A 322 15.18 11.68 -14.87
C VAL A 322 15.32 10.64 -15.98
N GLU A 323 14.44 9.64 -16.02
CA GLU A 323 14.48 8.56 -17.02
C GLU A 323 14.20 9.07 -18.43
N ARG A 324 13.44 10.17 -18.60
CA ARG A 324 13.25 10.84 -19.89
C ARG A 324 14.58 11.12 -20.63
N PHE A 325 15.64 11.40 -19.88
CA PHE A 325 16.97 11.72 -20.41
C PHE A 325 17.98 10.58 -20.21
N SER A 326 17.54 9.45 -19.66
CA SER A 326 18.41 8.31 -19.39
C SER A 326 18.55 7.47 -20.65
N PHE A 327 19.77 7.39 -21.17
CA PHE A 327 20.08 6.59 -22.35
C PHE A 327 20.13 5.10 -21.99
N GLY A 328 19.28 4.30 -22.62
CA GLY A 328 19.44 2.85 -22.65
C GLY A 328 20.67 2.52 -23.50
N GLY A 329 21.71 1.97 -22.89
CA GLY A 329 23.00 1.67 -23.54
C GLY A 329 22.97 0.52 -24.56
N CYS A 330 21.88 0.35 -25.31
CA CYS A 330 21.74 -0.71 -26.31
C CYS A 330 21.27 -0.14 -27.66
N PHE A 331 22.00 0.83 -28.19
CA PHE A 331 21.87 1.22 -29.60
C PHE A 331 23.20 0.96 -30.31
N ASN A 332 23.47 -0.31 -30.62
CA ASN A 332 24.51 -0.71 -31.57
C ASN A 332 23.97 -0.64 -33.02
N SER A 333 23.28 0.45 -33.37
CA SER A 333 22.80 0.68 -34.74
C SER A 333 23.01 2.13 -35.11
N GLU A 334 23.73 2.37 -36.21
CA GLU A 334 24.11 3.69 -36.76
C GLU A 334 22.92 4.55 -37.25
N THR A 335 21.68 4.24 -36.81
CA THR A 335 20.43 4.79 -37.37
C THR A 335 19.39 5.21 -36.33
N VAL A 336 19.69 5.19 -35.03
CA VAL A 336 18.72 5.64 -34.00
C VAL A 336 18.89 7.14 -33.77
N THR A 337 17.88 7.93 -34.13
CA THR A 337 17.92 9.37 -33.91
C THR A 337 17.53 9.70 -32.46
N CYS A 338 18.03 10.82 -31.93
CA CYS A 338 17.64 11.32 -30.60
C CYS A 338 16.11 11.46 -30.45
N LEU A 339 15.40 11.70 -31.56
CA LEU A 339 13.95 11.80 -31.62
C LEU A 339 13.25 10.46 -31.34
N ASP A 340 13.78 9.35 -31.88
CA ASP A 340 13.25 8.00 -31.63
C ASP A 340 13.42 7.56 -30.17
N ILE A 341 14.45 8.08 -29.50
CA ILE A 341 14.73 7.81 -28.09
C ILE A 341 13.81 8.63 -27.17
N ILE A 342 13.51 9.88 -27.54
CA ILE A 342 12.59 10.74 -26.80
C ILE A 342 11.15 10.25 -26.96
N SER A 343 10.76 9.84 -28.17
CA SER A 343 9.40 9.34 -28.45
C SER A 343 9.10 8.01 -27.76
N THR A 344 10.12 7.15 -27.55
CA THR A 344 9.95 5.85 -26.87
C THR A 344 9.90 5.95 -25.35
N ASN A 345 10.58 6.93 -24.74
CA ASN A 345 10.63 7.09 -23.27
C ASN A 345 9.59 8.08 -22.71
N GLN A 346 8.90 8.83 -23.56
CA GLN A 346 7.91 9.82 -23.17
C GLN A 346 6.51 9.19 -22.99
N LEU A 347 5.82 9.60 -21.93
CA LEU A 347 4.40 9.29 -21.73
C LEU A 347 3.51 9.90 -22.83
N SER A 348 2.50 9.14 -23.24
CA SER A 348 1.49 9.63 -24.20
C SER A 348 0.69 10.81 -23.63
N ASN A 349 0.14 11.63 -24.53
CA ASN A 349 -0.72 12.75 -24.13
C ASN A 349 -1.90 12.27 -23.27
N GLY A 350 -2.52 11.13 -23.61
CA GLY A 350 -3.59 10.54 -22.80
C GLY A 350 -3.14 10.18 -21.37
N ALA A 351 -1.94 9.63 -21.21
CA ALA A 351 -1.35 9.33 -19.90
C ALA A 351 -1.11 10.60 -19.07
N CYS A 352 -0.58 11.66 -19.70
CA CYS A 352 -0.39 12.96 -19.05
C CYS A 352 -1.71 13.58 -18.58
N HIS A 353 -2.75 13.57 -19.44
CA HIS A 353 -4.08 14.05 -19.07
C HIS A 353 -4.69 13.25 -17.92
N SER A 354 -4.54 11.91 -17.92
CA SER A 354 -4.97 11.04 -16.80
C SER A 354 -4.30 11.43 -15.49
N ILE A 355 -2.97 11.62 -15.50
CA ILE A 355 -2.21 12.04 -14.31
C ILE A 355 -2.73 13.38 -13.81
N PHE A 356 -2.86 14.38 -14.68
CA PHE A 356 -3.29 15.71 -14.29
C PHE A 356 -4.69 15.69 -13.67
N PHE A 357 -5.65 15.02 -14.33
CA PHE A 357 -7.00 14.89 -13.83
C PHE A 357 -7.02 14.24 -12.43
N LYS A 358 -6.34 13.10 -12.26
CA LYS A 358 -6.29 12.39 -10.97
C LYS A 358 -5.58 13.20 -9.88
N LEU A 359 -4.56 13.98 -10.24
CA LEU A 359 -3.88 14.88 -9.32
C LEU A 359 -4.80 16.02 -8.84
N ILE A 360 -5.59 16.63 -9.74
CA ILE A 360 -6.59 17.63 -9.36
C ILE A 360 -7.64 17.00 -8.42
N MET A 361 -8.14 15.81 -8.75
CA MET A 361 -9.08 15.09 -7.89
C MET A 361 -8.48 14.78 -6.51
N ALA A 362 -7.21 14.39 -6.45
CA ALA A 362 -6.51 14.14 -5.19
C ALA A 362 -6.32 15.42 -4.35
N ILE A 363 -6.11 16.58 -4.98
CA ILE A 363 -6.00 17.89 -4.31
C ILE A 363 -7.35 18.35 -3.76
N LEU A 364 -8.42 18.14 -4.53
CA LEU A 364 -9.79 18.58 -4.19
C LEU A 364 -10.49 17.68 -3.17
N ARG A 365 -9.83 16.64 -2.64
CA ARG A 365 -10.40 15.74 -1.62
C ARG A 365 -10.81 16.50 -0.35
N LEU A 366 -11.89 16.04 0.29
CA LEU A 366 -12.46 16.67 1.49
C LEU A 366 -11.52 16.68 2.70
N GLN A 367 -10.86 15.54 2.97
CA GLN A 367 -9.95 15.43 4.11
C GLN A 367 -8.52 15.72 3.67
N SER A 368 -7.93 16.79 4.17
CA SER A 368 -6.58 17.20 3.82
C SER A 368 -5.79 17.69 5.04
N SER A 369 -4.49 17.85 4.85
CA SER A 369 -3.58 18.48 5.82
C SER A 369 -2.58 19.35 5.08
N GLU A 370 -1.91 20.25 5.78
CA GLU A 370 -0.85 21.06 5.19
C GLU A 370 0.27 20.18 4.61
N ALA A 371 0.71 19.16 5.35
CA ALA A 371 1.73 18.22 4.88
C ALA A 371 1.31 17.50 3.58
N LEU A 372 0.04 17.09 3.48
CA LEU A 372 -0.49 16.45 2.28
C LEU A 372 -0.50 17.42 1.09
N ARG A 373 -1.04 18.64 1.29
CA ARG A 373 -1.08 19.66 0.23
C ARG A 373 0.31 20.03 -0.28
N ARG A 374 1.29 20.19 0.61
CA ARG A 374 2.69 20.44 0.22
C ARG A 374 3.23 19.36 -0.72
N ARG A 375 2.99 18.07 -0.41
CA ARG A 375 3.40 16.95 -1.29
C ARG A 375 2.63 16.94 -2.61
N GLN A 376 1.32 17.20 -2.58
CA GLN A 376 0.50 17.24 -3.78
C GLN A 376 0.92 18.38 -4.72
N TYR A 377 1.23 19.56 -4.19
CA TYR A 377 1.73 20.68 -4.98
C TYR A 377 3.15 20.44 -5.50
N ALA A 378 4.03 19.79 -4.71
CA ALA A 378 5.32 19.36 -5.20
C ALA A 378 5.19 18.35 -6.35
N LEU A 379 4.26 17.40 -6.25
CA LEU A 379 3.95 16.44 -7.31
C LEU A 379 3.43 17.15 -8.57
N MET A 380 2.50 18.10 -8.41
CA MET A 380 1.96 18.91 -9.50
C MET A 380 3.05 19.72 -10.21
N LEU A 381 3.94 20.33 -9.44
CA LEU A 381 5.07 21.08 -9.98
C LEU A 381 6.01 20.17 -10.78
N ASN A 382 6.31 18.97 -10.26
CA ASN A 382 7.10 17.97 -10.98
C ASN A 382 6.40 17.53 -12.28
N TYR A 383 5.09 17.34 -12.26
CA TYR A 383 4.30 17.07 -13.46
C TYR A 383 4.41 18.21 -14.48
N PHE A 384 4.23 19.47 -14.06
CA PHE A 384 4.37 20.60 -14.98
C PHE A 384 5.79 20.73 -15.54
N HIS A 385 6.83 20.48 -14.75
CA HIS A 385 8.19 20.45 -15.27
C HIS A 385 8.38 19.34 -16.30
N TYR A 386 7.85 18.14 -16.04
CA TYR A 386 7.90 17.04 -17.00
C TYR A 386 7.22 17.40 -18.33
N CYS A 387 6.05 18.04 -18.27
CA CYS A 387 5.32 18.50 -19.44
C CYS A 387 5.86 19.80 -20.05
N ARG A 388 6.73 20.55 -19.37
CA ARG A 388 7.33 21.78 -19.92
C ARG A 388 8.60 21.47 -20.73
N HIS A 389 9.34 20.43 -20.36
CA HIS A 389 10.49 19.97 -21.16
C HIS A 389 10.10 19.21 -22.44
N THR A 390 8.80 19.01 -22.72
CA THR A 390 8.35 18.70 -24.10
C THR A 390 8.40 19.94 -25.01
N LEU A 391 8.55 21.14 -24.44
CA LEU A 391 8.48 22.45 -25.10
C LEU A 391 9.74 23.28 -24.85
N ASP A 392 10.88 22.63 -24.56
CA ASP A 392 12.13 23.35 -24.24
C ASP A 392 12.61 24.17 -25.46
N PRO A 393 12.83 25.49 -25.34
CA PRO A 393 13.30 26.34 -26.44
C PRO A 393 14.72 26.01 -26.93
N ASP A 394 15.49 25.21 -26.19
CA ASP A 394 16.81 24.70 -26.61
C ASP A 394 16.71 23.43 -27.50
N VAL A 395 15.50 22.93 -27.75
CA VAL A 395 15.24 21.88 -28.75
C VAL A 395 15.09 22.56 -30.13
N PRO A 396 15.89 22.17 -31.15
CA PRO A 396 15.80 22.75 -32.48
C PRO A 396 14.35 22.80 -33.00
N PRO A 397 13.89 23.94 -33.55
CA PRO A 397 12.50 24.12 -34.02
C PRO A 397 12.06 23.06 -35.04
N THR A 398 13.01 22.47 -35.75
CA THR A 398 12.81 21.34 -36.65
C THR A 398 12.23 20.11 -35.96
N LEU A 399 12.62 19.79 -34.72
CA LEU A 399 12.06 18.65 -33.98
C LEU A 399 10.63 18.91 -33.47
N LEU A 400 10.29 20.16 -33.15
CA LEU A 400 8.93 20.56 -32.76
C LEU A 400 7.94 20.55 -33.93
N GLN A 401 8.40 20.85 -35.15
CA GLN A 401 7.59 20.72 -36.36
C GLN A 401 7.22 19.27 -36.65
N PHE A 402 8.14 18.31 -36.49
CA PHE A 402 7.83 16.89 -36.70
C PHE A 402 6.82 16.32 -35.69
N LEU A 403 6.85 16.76 -34.43
CA LEU A 403 5.86 16.34 -33.42
C LEU A 403 4.45 16.92 -33.65
N SER A 404 4.33 17.96 -34.47
CA SER A 404 3.06 18.64 -34.77
C SER A 404 2.41 18.14 -36.07
N ILE A 405 3.13 17.36 -36.89
CA ILE A 405 2.67 16.92 -38.22
C ILE A 405 1.73 15.70 -38.13
N ASP A 406 1.83 14.86 -37.09
CA ASP A 406 0.98 13.66 -36.96
C ASP A 406 -0.49 13.95 -36.54
N GLU A 407 -0.86 15.20 -36.23
CA GLU A 407 -2.24 15.57 -35.88
C GLU A 407 -3.04 16.21 -37.03
N GLN A 408 -2.47 16.36 -38.23
CA GLN A 408 -3.13 17.09 -39.33
C GLN A 408 -3.37 16.31 -40.63
N ASP A 409 -3.19 14.99 -40.64
CA ASP A 409 -3.55 14.16 -41.80
C ASP A 409 -4.89 13.44 -41.59
N ASN A 410 -5.96 14.24 -41.51
CA ASN A 410 -7.30 13.75 -41.85
C ASN A 410 -7.90 14.79 -42.79
N GLY A 411 -7.56 14.61 -44.07
CA GLY A 411 -7.83 15.55 -45.15
C GLY A 411 -9.28 16.02 -45.19
N ASP A 412 -9.44 17.34 -45.17
CA ASP A 412 -10.54 18.03 -45.82
C ASP A 412 -10.53 17.60 -47.29
N LEU A 413 -11.51 16.76 -47.66
CA LEU A 413 -11.86 16.54 -49.06
C LEU A 413 -12.77 17.69 -49.49
N ASP A 414 -12.25 18.42 -50.48
CA ASP A 414 -12.86 19.51 -51.23
C ASP A 414 -14.36 19.33 -51.50
N LEU A 415 -15.13 20.38 -51.18
CA LEU A 415 -16.35 20.73 -51.88
C LEU A 415 -16.15 22.08 -52.55
N GLU A 416 -15.54 22.06 -53.73
CA GLU A 416 -15.62 23.19 -54.66
C GLU A 416 -16.97 23.22 -55.39
N LYS A 417 -17.35 24.43 -55.81
CA LYS A 417 -18.51 24.74 -56.62
C LYS A 417 -18.06 25.29 -57.96
#